data_AF-A0A936BVZ1-F1
#
_entry.id   AF-A0A936BVZ1-F1
#
_cell.length_a   1.000
_cell.length_b   1.000
_cell.length_c   1.000
_cell.angle_alpha   90.00
_cell.angle_beta   90.00
_cell.angle_gamma   90.00
#
_symmetry.space_group_name_H-M   'P 1'
#
loop_
_entity.id
_entity.type
_entity.pdbx_description
1 polymer ?
#
loop_
_entity_poly.entity_id
_entity_poly.type
_entity_poly.pdbx_seq_one_letter_code
_entity_poly.pdbx_strand_id
1 'polypeptide(L)'
;MIGNPGSGKSYLLEGSATQSGGRFLSVRKFLNLPTAALKNTALFIDGLDESRSGRSDNSTIDKIVRKLFELKPSQVRISCRAHDWRGGTDLASFNDYFAQHGGVTALMLGELTETEQLAIIRSNGIAEAESFIQQAEKRGVAEFLGNPQDLTMLVTIVQEGRWPSSRLQLLQLATDVLLTEHNKLHQEKNDGKYTSSELKAYAGGINALRLISDVSGISLENVSADKIFPSFRTSELPDS
;
A
#
# COMPACT_ATOMS: atom_id res chain seq x y z
N MET A 1 5.27 10.94 7.46
CA MET A 1 4.85 11.11 6.06
C MET A 1 3.44 10.58 5.93
N ILE A 2 2.52 11.41 5.47
CA ILE A 2 1.08 11.15 5.46
C ILE A 2 0.61 11.24 4.02
N GLY A 3 -0.28 10.35 3.59
CA GLY A 3 -0.79 10.39 2.22
C GLY A 3 -1.84 9.31 1.97
N ASN A 4 -2.59 9.48 0.89
CA ASN A 4 -3.63 8.52 0.49
C ASN A 4 -3.03 7.14 0.14
N PRO A 5 -3.83 6.06 0.13
CA PRO A 5 -3.41 4.80 -0.46
C PRO A 5 -2.87 5.00 -1.88
N GLY A 6 -1.81 4.29 -2.25
CA GLY A 6 -1.17 4.44 -3.57
C GLY A 6 -0.32 5.69 -3.79
N SER A 7 -0.28 6.63 -2.83
CA SER A 7 0.44 7.92 -2.99
C SER A 7 1.98 7.84 -3.03
N GLY A 8 2.57 6.64 -3.07
CA GLY A 8 4.04 6.48 -3.13
C GLY A 8 4.80 6.60 -1.80
N LYS A 9 4.13 6.55 -0.64
CA LYS A 9 4.79 6.62 0.70
C LYS A 9 5.91 5.58 0.86
N SER A 10 5.61 4.31 0.60
CA SER A 10 6.56 3.21 0.74
C SER A 10 7.75 3.38 -0.21
N TYR A 11 7.50 3.75 -1.46
CA TYR A 11 8.54 4.04 -2.47
C TYR A 11 9.48 5.17 -2.01
N LEU A 12 8.93 6.27 -1.49
CA LEU A 12 9.74 7.39 -1.01
C LEU A 12 10.55 7.04 0.25
N LEU A 13 9.97 6.25 1.17
CA LEU A 13 10.67 5.79 2.35
C LEU A 13 11.81 4.82 2.00
N GLU A 14 11.58 3.87 1.10
CA GLU A 14 12.58 2.92 0.63
C GLU A 14 13.72 3.61 -0.12
N GLY A 15 13.40 4.53 -1.04
CA GLY A 15 14.39 5.34 -1.73
C GLY A 15 15.21 6.19 -0.76
N SER A 16 14.57 6.81 0.24
CA SER A 16 15.26 7.57 1.28
C SER A 16 16.16 6.70 2.15
N ALA A 17 15.73 5.49 2.49
CA ALA A 17 16.55 4.53 3.24
C ALA A 17 17.79 4.14 2.44
N THR A 18 17.62 3.85 1.16
CA THR A 18 18.72 3.50 0.24
C THR A 18 19.73 4.65 0.15
N GLN A 19 19.26 5.88 -0.09
CA GLN A 19 20.12 7.06 -0.23
C GLN A 19 20.89 7.41 1.04
N SER A 20 20.30 7.18 2.21
CA SER A 20 20.90 7.49 3.52
C SER A 20 21.69 6.32 4.14
N GLY A 21 21.71 5.14 3.50
CA GLY A 21 22.25 3.91 4.10
C GLY A 21 21.45 3.43 5.33
N GLY A 22 20.19 3.85 5.43
CA GLY A 22 19.27 3.49 6.51
C GLY A 22 18.58 2.14 6.31
N ARG A 23 17.60 1.86 7.19
CA ARG A 23 16.80 0.64 7.20
C ARG A 23 15.34 0.95 6.89
N PHE A 24 14.83 0.37 5.81
CA PHE A 24 13.40 0.34 5.51
C PHE A 24 12.74 -0.88 6.16
N LEU A 25 11.68 -0.67 6.94
CA LEU A 25 10.99 -1.70 7.72
C LEU A 25 9.48 -1.42 7.75
N SER A 26 8.64 -2.44 7.70
CA SER A 26 7.25 -2.28 8.15
C SER A 26 7.18 -2.12 9.66
N VAL A 27 6.11 -1.53 10.21
CA VAL A 27 5.89 -1.44 11.66
C VAL A 27 6.00 -2.82 12.34
N ARG A 28 5.39 -3.86 11.75
CA ARG A 28 5.46 -5.23 12.28
C ARG A 28 6.90 -5.72 12.37
N LYS A 29 7.70 -5.53 11.31
CA LYS A 29 9.11 -5.95 11.28
C LYS A 29 9.94 -5.14 12.27
N PHE A 30 9.71 -3.84 12.35
CA PHE A 30 10.36 -2.96 13.33
C PHE A 30 10.11 -3.46 14.75
N LEU A 31 8.87 -3.80 15.12
CA LEU A 31 8.53 -4.29 16.46
C LEU A 31 9.15 -5.67 16.77
N ASN A 32 9.24 -6.56 15.78
CA ASN A 32 9.72 -7.92 15.99
C ASN A 32 11.25 -8.09 15.95
N LEU A 33 11.99 -7.19 15.28
CA LEU A 33 13.46 -7.32 15.19
C LEU A 33 14.16 -6.99 16.52
N PRO A 34 15.19 -7.73 16.95
CA PRO A 34 15.96 -7.37 18.15
C PRO A 34 16.57 -5.96 18.04
N THR A 35 16.61 -5.22 19.15
CA THR A 35 17.16 -3.85 19.14
C THR A 35 18.62 -3.80 18.71
N ALA A 36 19.42 -4.82 19.07
CA ALA A 36 20.80 -4.97 18.64
C ALA A 36 20.99 -4.92 17.11
N ALA A 37 19.98 -5.34 16.32
CA ALA A 37 20.05 -5.34 14.86
C ALA A 37 19.79 -3.96 14.22
N LEU A 38 19.29 -2.98 15.00
CA LEU A 38 18.81 -1.69 14.50
C LEU A 38 19.50 -0.47 15.14
N LYS A 39 20.42 -0.68 16.08
CA LYS A 39 21.10 0.41 16.81
C LYS A 39 21.81 1.38 15.87
N ASN A 40 21.70 2.68 16.17
CA ASN A 40 22.41 3.76 15.50
C ASN A 40 22.20 3.83 13.96
N THR A 41 21.10 3.28 13.45
CA THR A 41 20.74 3.37 12.03
C THR A 41 19.63 4.40 11.80
N ALA A 42 19.60 5.00 10.63
CA ALA A 42 18.45 5.77 10.18
C ALA A 42 17.29 4.80 9.88
N LEU A 43 16.11 5.05 10.44
CA LEU A 43 14.95 4.16 10.36
C LEU A 43 13.83 4.77 9.52
N PHE A 44 13.35 4.01 8.55
CA PHE A 44 12.25 4.36 7.67
C PHE A 44 11.16 3.30 7.86
N ILE A 45 10.14 3.65 8.65
CA ILE A 45 9.12 2.73 9.16
C ILE A 45 7.82 2.93 8.38
N ASP A 46 7.34 1.88 7.72
CA ASP A 46 6.17 1.92 6.85
C ASP A 46 4.93 1.28 7.49
N GLY A 47 3.76 1.87 7.24
CA GLY A 47 2.46 1.29 7.57
C GLY A 47 2.04 1.44 9.04
N LEU A 48 2.07 2.66 9.60
CA LEU A 48 1.52 2.90 10.94
C LEU A 48 0.03 2.53 11.02
N ASP A 49 -0.74 2.87 9.99
CA ASP A 49 -2.16 2.55 9.87
C ASP A 49 -2.47 1.04 9.86
N GLU A 50 -1.62 0.22 9.24
CA GLU A 50 -1.83 -1.23 9.10
C GLU A 50 -1.73 -1.99 10.43
N SER A 51 -1.12 -1.36 11.44
CA SER A 51 -0.90 -1.93 12.76
C SER A 51 -1.99 -1.58 13.78
N ARG A 52 -3.07 -0.92 13.32
CA ARG A 52 -4.21 -0.41 14.12
C ARG A 52 -5.50 -1.23 14.00
N SER A 53 -5.45 -2.44 13.44
CA SER A 53 -6.64 -3.29 13.23
C SER A 53 -7.14 -4.02 14.49
N GLY A 54 -7.06 -3.42 15.69
CA GLY A 54 -7.54 -4.05 16.93
C GLY A 54 -7.83 -3.07 18.07
N ARG A 55 -8.59 -3.52 19.09
CA ARG A 55 -9.04 -2.75 20.28
C ARG A 55 -7.92 -2.12 21.17
N SER A 56 -6.67 -2.09 20.71
CA SER A 56 -5.49 -1.65 21.49
C SER A 56 -4.60 -0.67 20.73
N ASP A 57 -5.16 0.25 19.94
CA ASP A 57 -4.45 1.25 19.10
C ASP A 57 -3.27 1.94 19.82
N ASN A 58 -3.50 2.45 21.04
CA ASN A 58 -2.44 3.14 21.80
C ASN A 58 -1.25 2.20 22.13
N SER A 59 -1.51 0.90 22.33
CA SER A 59 -0.46 -0.05 22.69
C SER A 59 0.59 -0.22 21.58
N THR A 60 0.23 -0.01 20.31
CA THR A 60 1.17 -0.16 19.20
C THR A 60 2.11 1.05 19.12
N ILE A 61 1.57 2.27 19.23
CA ILE A 61 2.38 3.48 19.26
C ILE A 61 3.31 3.46 20.48
N ASP A 62 2.80 3.09 21.65
CA ASP A 62 3.60 2.96 22.87
C ASP A 62 4.78 1.98 22.70
N LYS A 63 4.55 0.84 22.04
CA LYS A 63 5.62 -0.13 21.73
C LYS A 63 6.65 0.45 20.77
N ILE A 64 6.21 1.21 19.76
CA ILE A 64 7.11 1.89 18.83
C ILE A 64 7.97 2.89 19.59
N VAL A 65 7.36 3.77 20.38
CA VAL A 65 8.03 4.83 21.15
C VAL A 65 9.05 4.24 22.12
N ARG A 66 8.68 3.23 22.92
CA ARG A 66 9.62 2.55 23.83
C ARG A 66 10.85 2.02 23.10
N LYS A 67 10.62 1.38 21.95
CA LYS A 67 11.71 0.82 21.15
C LYS A 67 12.60 1.91 20.54
N LEU A 68 12.03 3.05 20.15
CA LEU A 68 12.81 4.20 19.67
C LEU A 68 13.71 4.75 20.79
N PHE A 69 13.23 4.87 22.02
CA PHE A 69 14.05 5.27 23.18
C PHE A 69 15.22 4.30 23.45
N GLU A 70 14.99 3.00 23.28
CA GLU A 70 16.04 1.98 23.42
C GLU A 70 17.08 2.04 22.29
N LEU A 71 16.63 2.30 21.06
CA LEU A 71 17.48 2.27 19.86
C LEU A 71 18.29 3.53 19.64
N LYS A 72 17.72 4.69 19.99
CA LYS A 72 18.27 6.02 19.70
C LYS A 72 18.74 6.15 18.24
N PRO A 73 17.85 5.92 17.25
CA PRO A 73 18.21 6.00 15.85
C PRO A 73 18.72 7.41 15.48
N SER A 74 19.63 7.48 14.51
CA SER A 74 20.17 8.76 14.03
C SER A 74 19.13 9.60 13.29
N GLN A 75 18.14 8.94 12.69
CA GLN A 75 16.99 9.55 12.03
C GLN A 75 15.81 8.58 12.10
N VAL A 76 14.58 9.10 12.17
CA VAL A 76 13.37 8.29 12.02
C VAL A 76 12.38 8.98 11.09
N ARG A 77 11.80 8.22 10.16
CA ARG A 77 10.64 8.61 9.34
C ARG A 77 9.60 7.52 9.43
N ILE A 78 8.34 7.90 9.68
CA ILE A 78 7.22 6.97 9.79
C ILE A 78 6.16 7.34 8.75
N SER A 79 5.61 6.37 8.02
CA SER A 79 4.48 6.58 7.12
C SER A 79 3.14 6.25 7.79
N CYS A 80 2.08 6.94 7.37
CA CYS A 80 0.70 6.67 7.77
C CYS A 80 -0.26 7.06 6.64
N ARG A 81 -1.42 6.41 6.56
CA ARG A 81 -2.55 6.90 5.77
C ARG A 81 -3.10 8.21 6.31
N ALA A 82 -3.59 9.06 5.41
CA ALA A 82 -4.16 10.36 5.76
C ALA A 82 -5.42 10.25 6.64
N HIS A 83 -6.31 9.32 6.33
CA HIS A 83 -7.55 9.11 7.09
C HIS A 83 -7.28 8.56 8.51
N ASP A 84 -6.25 7.73 8.64
CA ASP A 84 -5.90 7.12 9.92
C ASP A 84 -5.07 8.06 10.81
N TRP A 85 -4.54 9.15 10.28
CA TRP A 85 -3.76 10.11 11.03
C TRP A 85 -4.65 10.94 11.97
N ARG A 86 -4.60 10.66 13.28
CA ARG A 86 -5.42 11.34 14.32
C ARG A 86 -4.83 12.68 14.76
N GLY A 87 -4.04 13.33 13.91
CA GLY A 87 -3.51 14.67 14.14
C GLY A 87 -2.76 14.81 15.47
N GLY A 88 -3.25 15.71 16.32
CA GLY A 88 -2.65 16.00 17.62
C GLY A 88 -2.60 14.81 18.59
N THR A 89 -3.47 13.80 18.45
CA THR A 89 -3.49 12.63 19.35
C THR A 89 -2.33 11.68 19.05
N ASP A 90 -2.09 11.42 17.76
CA ASP A 90 -0.97 10.60 17.32
C ASP A 90 0.35 11.32 17.63
N LEU A 91 0.42 12.63 17.36
CA LEU A 91 1.58 13.44 17.74
C LEU A 91 1.81 13.43 19.25
N ALA A 92 0.76 13.58 20.07
CA ALA A 92 0.87 13.55 21.53
C ALA A 92 1.54 12.27 22.05
N SER A 93 1.24 11.12 21.44
CA SER A 93 1.83 9.83 21.83
C SER A 93 3.32 9.74 21.48
N PHE A 94 3.78 10.47 20.47
CA PHE A 94 5.19 10.55 20.10
C PHE A 94 5.92 11.78 20.67
N ASN A 95 5.20 12.73 21.29
CA ASN A 95 5.74 14.03 21.67
C ASN A 95 6.94 13.91 22.62
N ASP A 96 6.86 13.06 23.65
CA ASP A 96 7.93 12.91 24.63
C ASP A 96 9.25 12.46 23.99
N TYR A 97 9.16 11.59 22.97
CA TYR A 97 10.32 11.15 22.21
C TYR A 97 10.83 12.29 21.32
N PHE A 98 9.98 12.85 20.46
CA PHE A 98 10.43 13.84 19.49
C PHE A 98 10.90 15.15 20.14
N ALA A 99 10.30 15.58 21.26
CA ALA A 99 10.74 16.76 22.01
C ALA A 99 12.19 16.64 22.51
N GLN A 100 12.64 15.42 22.84
CA GLN A 100 14.03 15.14 23.25
C GLN A 100 14.98 14.92 22.08
N HIS A 101 14.46 14.79 20.86
CA HIS A 101 15.20 14.33 19.67
C HIS A 101 15.03 15.24 18.44
N GLY A 102 14.79 16.54 18.64
CA GLY A 102 14.81 17.55 17.57
C GLY A 102 13.45 17.92 16.96
N GLY A 103 12.35 17.46 17.57
CA GLY A 103 10.98 17.76 17.16
C GLY A 103 10.42 16.79 16.13
N VAL A 104 9.18 17.06 15.72
CA VAL A 104 8.43 16.26 14.75
C VAL A 104 7.85 17.15 13.66
N THR A 105 7.96 16.70 12.42
CA THR A 105 7.36 17.38 11.26
C THR A 105 6.44 16.40 10.54
N ALA A 106 5.15 16.71 10.54
CA ALA A 106 4.17 15.99 9.73
C ALA A 106 4.23 16.50 8.28
N LEU A 107 4.63 15.63 7.35
CA LEU A 107 4.68 15.92 5.91
C LEU A 107 3.50 15.22 5.23
N MET A 108 2.71 15.98 4.47
CA MET A 108 1.63 15.47 3.63
C MET A 108 2.12 15.34 2.18
N LEU A 109 1.94 14.17 1.59
CA LEU A 109 2.21 13.96 0.16
C LEU A 109 1.05 14.53 -0.64
N GLY A 110 1.40 15.41 -1.59
CA GLY A 110 0.47 15.93 -2.58
C GLY A 110 0.25 14.94 -3.72
N GLU A 111 -0.60 15.36 -4.66
CA GLU A 111 -0.74 14.71 -5.95
C GLU A 111 0.53 14.88 -6.78
N LEU A 112 0.73 13.96 -7.73
CA LEU A 112 1.80 14.03 -8.70
C LEU A 112 1.69 15.30 -9.53
N THR A 113 2.80 16.02 -9.61
CA THR A 113 2.97 17.11 -10.58
C THR A 113 3.01 16.56 -12.00
N GLU A 114 2.68 17.38 -12.99
CA GLU A 114 2.74 16.99 -14.41
C GLU A 114 4.11 16.43 -14.80
N THR A 115 5.20 17.00 -14.29
CA THR A 115 6.56 16.50 -14.54
C THR A 115 6.75 15.07 -14.00
N GLU A 116 6.24 14.77 -12.82
CA GLU A 116 6.31 13.43 -12.24
C GLU A 116 5.40 12.44 -12.96
N GLN A 117 4.21 12.89 -13.40
CA GLN A 117 3.31 12.09 -14.23
C GLN A 117 3.99 11.66 -15.53
N LEU A 118 4.59 12.61 -16.26
CA LEU A 118 5.34 12.33 -17.48
C LEU A 118 6.50 11.36 -17.23
N ALA A 119 7.22 11.50 -16.13
CA ALA A 119 8.30 10.59 -15.77
C ALA A 119 7.80 9.16 -15.52
N ILE A 120 6.68 9.00 -14.79
CA ILE A 120 6.06 7.70 -14.53
C ILE A 120 5.59 7.08 -15.84
N ILE A 121 4.87 7.81 -16.68
CA ILE A 121 4.35 7.33 -17.97
C ILE A 121 5.49 6.82 -18.87
N ARG A 122 6.57 7.61 -18.99
CA ARG A 122 7.76 7.24 -19.77
C ARG A 122 8.47 6.02 -19.21
N SER A 123 8.64 5.95 -17.88
CA SER A 123 9.28 4.81 -17.23
C SER A 123 8.52 3.49 -17.42
N ASN A 124 7.21 3.57 -17.67
CA ASN A 124 6.37 2.43 -17.98
C ASN A 124 6.31 2.11 -19.48
N GLY A 125 7.08 2.79 -20.33
CA GLY A 125 7.24 2.43 -21.75
C GLY A 125 6.36 3.20 -22.73
N ILE A 126 5.67 4.27 -22.30
CA ILE A 126 4.94 5.17 -23.20
C ILE A 126 5.81 6.39 -23.51
N ALA A 127 6.38 6.44 -24.71
CA ALA A 127 7.24 7.55 -25.15
C ALA A 127 6.47 8.88 -25.25
N GLU A 128 5.27 8.83 -25.84
CA GLU A 128 4.38 9.98 -26.08
C GLU A 128 3.54 10.31 -24.83
N ALA A 129 4.21 10.59 -23.71
CA ALA A 129 3.56 10.79 -22.41
C ALA A 129 2.61 12.01 -22.38
N GLU A 130 2.95 13.08 -23.09
CA GLU A 130 2.11 14.26 -23.24
C GLU A 130 0.77 13.91 -23.92
N SER A 131 0.83 13.11 -24.99
CA SER A 131 -0.36 12.64 -25.70
C SER A 131 -1.22 11.75 -24.80
N PHE A 132 -0.59 10.94 -23.95
CA PHE A 132 -1.30 10.12 -22.96
C PHE A 132 -2.11 10.96 -21.98
N ILE A 133 -1.51 12.02 -21.42
CA ILE A 133 -2.21 12.94 -20.50
C ILE A 133 -3.40 13.59 -21.21
N GLN A 134 -3.21 14.11 -22.43
CA GLN A 134 -4.29 14.71 -23.23
C GLN A 134 -5.43 13.71 -23.51
N GLN A 135 -5.10 12.44 -23.78
CA GLN A 135 -6.11 11.40 -23.96
C GLN A 135 -6.87 11.11 -22.67
N ALA A 136 -6.19 11.08 -21.53
CA ALA A 136 -6.82 10.89 -20.23
C ALA A 136 -7.81 12.03 -19.91
N GLU A 137 -7.43 13.28 -20.17
CA GLU A 137 -8.31 14.45 -20.05
C GLU A 137 -9.52 14.36 -20.98
N LYS A 138 -9.29 14.11 -22.26
CA LYS A 138 -10.35 14.02 -23.28
C LYS A 138 -11.38 12.93 -22.95
N ARG A 139 -10.95 11.87 -22.27
CA ARG A 139 -11.79 10.71 -21.92
C ARG A 139 -12.39 10.82 -20.52
N GLY A 140 -12.16 11.92 -19.81
CA GLY A 140 -12.72 12.16 -18.48
C GLY A 140 -12.10 11.29 -17.39
N VAL A 141 -10.86 10.83 -17.58
CA VAL A 141 -10.13 9.95 -16.66
C VAL A 141 -8.86 10.61 -16.10
N ALA A 142 -8.77 11.94 -16.18
CA ALA A 142 -7.63 12.71 -15.64
C ALA A 142 -7.47 12.59 -14.12
N GLU A 143 -8.53 12.22 -13.38
CA GLU A 143 -8.48 12.01 -11.93
C GLU A 143 -7.46 10.93 -11.51
N PHE A 144 -7.09 10.00 -12.40
CA PHE A 144 -6.11 8.95 -12.11
C PHE A 144 -4.65 9.40 -12.29
N LEU A 145 -4.42 10.58 -12.86
CA LEU A 145 -3.06 11.06 -13.12
C LEU A 145 -2.35 11.50 -11.83
N GLY A 146 -3.10 11.97 -10.83
CA GLY A 146 -2.53 12.53 -9.59
C GLY A 146 -2.01 11.49 -8.59
N ASN A 147 -2.43 10.23 -8.68
CA ASN A 147 -1.98 9.17 -7.77
C ASN A 147 -1.06 8.19 -8.52
N PRO A 148 0.17 7.91 -8.03
CA PRO A 148 1.11 7.02 -8.71
C PRO A 148 0.55 5.64 -9.02
N GLN A 149 -0.17 5.03 -8.08
CA GLN A 149 -0.76 3.70 -8.28
C GLN A 149 -1.85 3.73 -9.34
N ASP A 150 -2.75 4.73 -9.29
CA ASP A 150 -3.82 4.87 -10.27
C ASP A 150 -3.27 5.18 -11.67
N LEU A 151 -2.24 6.03 -11.76
CA LEU A 151 -1.56 6.35 -12.99
C LEU A 151 -0.89 5.12 -13.60
N THR A 152 -0.14 4.35 -12.81
CA THR A 152 0.47 3.10 -13.29
C THR A 152 -0.59 2.12 -13.77
N MET A 153 -1.70 1.97 -13.03
CA MET A 153 -2.83 1.12 -13.44
C MET A 153 -3.42 1.58 -14.79
N LEU A 154 -3.65 2.88 -14.96
CA LEU A 154 -4.14 3.44 -16.22
C LEU A 154 -3.16 3.17 -17.37
N VAL A 155 -1.85 3.36 -17.14
CA VAL A 155 -0.81 3.08 -18.14
C VAL A 155 -0.84 1.61 -18.56
N THR A 156 -0.87 0.67 -17.61
CA THR A 156 -0.93 -0.77 -17.90
C THR A 156 -2.15 -1.12 -18.76
N ILE A 157 -3.33 -0.58 -18.44
CA ILE A 157 -4.57 -0.87 -19.17
C ILE A 157 -4.55 -0.31 -20.59
N VAL A 158 -4.00 0.90 -20.77
CA VAL A 158 -3.87 1.54 -22.07
C VAL A 158 -2.85 0.81 -22.96
N GLN A 159 -1.79 0.23 -22.38
CA GLN A 159 -0.82 -0.59 -23.12
C GLN A 159 -1.45 -1.86 -23.70
N GLU A 160 -2.49 -2.40 -23.05
CA GLU A 160 -3.34 -3.48 -23.59
C GLU A 160 -4.35 -2.98 -24.65
N GLY A 161 -4.22 -1.73 -25.10
CA GLY A 161 -5.03 -1.12 -26.16
C GLY A 161 -6.42 -0.65 -25.71
N ARG A 162 -6.67 -0.59 -24.40
CA ARG A 162 -8.00 -0.26 -23.85
C ARG A 162 -7.96 1.06 -23.12
N TRP A 163 -8.72 2.04 -23.59
CA TRP A 163 -8.91 3.28 -22.86
C TRP A 163 -10.20 3.22 -22.03
N PRO A 164 -10.14 3.41 -20.70
CA PRO A 164 -11.34 3.51 -19.89
C PRO A 164 -12.04 4.85 -20.11
N SER A 165 -13.36 4.86 -19.88
CA SER A 165 -14.23 6.04 -19.91
C SER A 165 -14.77 6.40 -18.53
N SER A 166 -14.40 5.66 -17.48
CA SER A 166 -14.79 5.93 -16.08
C SER A 166 -13.89 5.17 -15.09
N ARG A 167 -13.94 5.57 -13.81
CA ARG A 167 -13.31 4.85 -12.69
C ARG A 167 -13.74 3.40 -12.59
N LEU A 168 -15.04 3.15 -12.73
CA LEU A 168 -15.59 1.80 -12.67
C LEU A 168 -15.00 0.93 -13.77
N GLN A 169 -14.95 1.45 -15.00
CA GLN A 169 -14.39 0.71 -16.12
C GLN A 169 -12.88 0.48 -15.96
N LEU A 170 -12.14 1.48 -15.46
CA LEU A 170 -10.72 1.32 -15.13
C LEU A 170 -10.51 0.17 -14.15
N LEU A 171 -11.24 0.14 -13.04
CA LEU A 171 -11.12 -0.93 -12.03
C LEU A 171 -11.56 -2.29 -12.56
N GLN A 172 -12.59 -2.35 -13.40
CA GLN A 172 -13.02 -3.59 -14.06
C GLN A 172 -11.93 -4.14 -14.99
N LEU A 173 -11.35 -3.28 -15.83
CA LEU A 173 -10.25 -3.64 -16.73
C LEU A 173 -9.01 -4.04 -15.94
N ALA A 174 -8.67 -3.32 -14.87
CA ALA A 174 -7.56 -3.65 -13.97
C ALA A 174 -7.75 -5.03 -13.35
N THR A 175 -8.96 -5.33 -12.88
CA THR A 175 -9.29 -6.63 -12.30
C THR A 175 -9.09 -7.74 -13.32
N ASP A 176 -9.54 -7.53 -14.56
CA ASP A 176 -9.37 -8.53 -15.62
C ASP A 176 -7.90 -8.76 -15.95
N VAL A 177 -7.08 -7.71 -15.99
CA VAL A 177 -5.62 -7.80 -16.18
C VAL A 177 -4.96 -8.55 -15.01
N LEU A 178 -5.27 -8.17 -13.77
CA LEU A 178 -4.67 -8.79 -12.56
C LEU A 178 -5.07 -10.25 -12.34
N LEU A 179 -6.24 -10.66 -12.81
CA LEU A 179 -6.70 -12.05 -12.75
C LEU A 179 -6.18 -12.91 -13.92
N THR A 180 -5.49 -12.30 -14.90
CA THR A 180 -4.95 -13.03 -16.04
C THR A 180 -3.51 -13.46 -15.74
N GLU A 181 -3.25 -14.77 -15.74
CA GLU A 181 -1.89 -15.29 -15.64
C GLU A 181 -1.17 -15.06 -16.99
N HIS A 182 -0.16 -14.19 -17.01
CA HIS A 182 0.58 -13.84 -18.22
C HIS A 182 1.85 -14.69 -18.41
N ASN A 183 2.28 -15.45 -17.40
CA ASN A 183 3.48 -16.28 -17.47
C ASN A 183 3.17 -17.67 -18.03
N LYS A 184 3.68 -17.95 -19.23
CA LYS A 184 3.50 -19.23 -19.94
C LYS A 184 3.91 -20.46 -19.11
N LEU A 185 4.96 -20.34 -18.29
CA LEU A 185 5.42 -21.45 -17.45
C LEU A 185 4.46 -21.77 -16.29
N HIS A 186 3.69 -20.78 -15.84
CA HIS A 186 2.66 -20.94 -14.80
C HIS A 186 1.31 -21.38 -15.39
N GLN A 187 1.01 -20.94 -16.62
CA GLN A 187 -0.16 -21.43 -17.37
C GLN A 187 -0.14 -22.96 -17.54
N GLU A 188 1.05 -23.54 -17.77
CA GLU A 188 1.23 -24.99 -17.95
C GLU A 188 1.23 -25.79 -16.63
N LYS A 189 1.38 -25.12 -15.47
CA LYS A 189 1.46 -25.75 -14.14
C LYS A 189 0.30 -25.32 -13.25
N ASN A 190 -0.90 -25.84 -13.51
CA ASN A 190 -2.12 -25.76 -12.68
C ASN A 190 -2.70 -24.36 -12.35
N ASP A 191 -1.93 -23.27 -12.36
CA ASP A 191 -2.42 -21.90 -12.06
C ASP A 191 -3.19 -21.28 -13.24
N GLY A 192 -2.94 -21.74 -14.47
CA GLY A 192 -3.71 -21.37 -15.66
C GLY A 192 -5.03 -22.12 -15.85
N LYS A 193 -5.48 -22.91 -14.85
CA LYS A 193 -6.68 -23.76 -14.98
C LYS A 193 -7.98 -22.96 -15.00
N TYR A 194 -8.01 -21.80 -14.35
CA TYR A 194 -9.21 -20.96 -14.23
C TYR A 194 -9.04 -19.70 -15.07
N THR A 195 -10.09 -19.34 -15.77
CA THR A 195 -10.19 -18.08 -16.50
C THR A 195 -10.35 -16.91 -15.53
N SER A 196 -9.97 -15.70 -15.97
CA SER A 196 -10.20 -14.48 -15.20
C SER A 196 -11.68 -14.30 -14.85
N SER A 197 -12.59 -14.71 -15.74
CA SER A 197 -14.04 -14.68 -15.50
C SER A 197 -14.47 -15.60 -14.36
N GLU A 198 -13.91 -16.81 -14.27
CA GLU A 198 -14.22 -17.75 -13.18
C GLU A 198 -13.69 -17.23 -11.85
N LEU A 199 -12.49 -16.66 -11.84
CA LEU A 199 -11.88 -16.13 -10.61
C LEU A 199 -12.57 -14.86 -10.09
N LYS A 200 -13.16 -14.05 -10.97
CA LYS A 200 -13.71 -12.73 -10.63
C LYS A 200 -14.80 -12.79 -9.57
N ALA A 201 -15.70 -13.76 -9.66
CA ALA A 201 -16.78 -13.93 -8.68
C ALA A 201 -16.22 -14.29 -7.29
N TYR A 202 -15.31 -15.27 -7.23
CA TYR A 202 -14.68 -15.69 -5.97
C TYR A 202 -13.82 -14.59 -5.36
N ALA A 203 -12.97 -13.93 -6.17
CA ALA A 203 -12.14 -12.81 -5.71
C ALA A 203 -13.01 -11.65 -5.20
N GLY A 204 -14.10 -11.34 -5.92
CA GLY A 204 -15.08 -10.34 -5.50
C GLY A 204 -15.74 -10.70 -4.18
N GLY A 205 -16.20 -11.94 -4.02
CA GLY A 205 -16.80 -12.41 -2.78
C GLY A 205 -15.83 -12.42 -1.60
N ILE A 206 -14.58 -12.85 -1.81
CA ILE A 206 -13.52 -12.81 -0.78
C ILE A 206 -13.23 -11.37 -0.35
N ASN A 207 -13.14 -10.45 -1.31
CA ASN A 207 -12.93 -9.04 -1.01
C ASN A 207 -14.13 -8.45 -0.26
N ALA A 208 -15.35 -8.78 -0.66
CA ALA A 208 -16.56 -8.36 0.04
C ALA A 208 -16.59 -8.89 1.48
N LEU A 209 -16.31 -10.18 1.68
CA LEU A 209 -16.18 -10.77 3.02
C LEU A 209 -15.14 -10.03 3.85
N ARG A 210 -13.95 -9.77 3.31
CA ARG A 210 -12.90 -9.02 4.01
C ARG A 210 -13.37 -7.62 4.43
N LEU A 211 -14.09 -6.92 3.57
CA LEU A 211 -14.59 -5.57 3.85
C LEU A 211 -15.65 -5.56 4.96
N ILE A 212 -16.47 -6.60 5.10
CA ILE A 212 -17.59 -6.64 6.04
C ILE A 212 -17.32 -7.42 7.34
N SER A 213 -16.24 -8.21 7.40
CA SER A 213 -15.96 -9.11 8.54
C SER A 213 -14.92 -8.59 9.55
N ASP A 214 -14.42 -7.37 9.38
CA ASP A 214 -13.38 -6.76 10.24
C ASP A 214 -12.11 -7.63 10.38
N VAL A 215 -11.76 -8.36 9.32
CA VAL A 215 -10.58 -9.23 9.25
C VAL A 215 -9.50 -8.58 8.38
N SER A 216 -8.22 -8.81 8.70
CA SER A 216 -7.12 -8.22 7.92
C SER A 216 -6.83 -9.02 6.64
N GLY A 217 -7.19 -10.30 6.59
CA GLY A 217 -7.08 -11.16 5.41
C GLY A 217 -7.75 -12.51 5.60
N ILE A 218 -7.56 -13.42 4.63
CA ILE A 218 -8.06 -14.80 4.70
C ILE A 218 -6.85 -15.74 4.65
N SER A 219 -6.79 -16.69 5.58
CA SER A 219 -5.75 -17.71 5.62
C SER A 219 -6.04 -18.82 4.61
N LEU A 220 -5.00 -19.25 3.88
CA LEU A 220 -5.05 -20.43 3.01
C LEU A 220 -4.97 -21.74 3.82
N GLU A 221 -4.74 -21.66 5.14
CA GLU A 221 -4.72 -22.82 6.00
C GLU A 221 -6.16 -23.33 6.24
N ASN A 222 -6.31 -24.66 6.24
CA ASN A 222 -7.60 -25.31 6.48
C ASN A 222 -8.19 -25.03 7.87
N VAL A 223 -7.33 -24.69 8.83
CA VAL A 223 -7.70 -24.30 10.19
C VAL A 223 -6.79 -23.15 10.57
N SER A 224 -7.38 -22.01 10.95
CA SER A 224 -6.65 -20.87 11.51
C SER A 224 -7.25 -20.54 12.87
N ALA A 225 -6.39 -20.47 13.89
CA ALA A 225 -6.77 -19.96 15.20
C ALA A 225 -6.71 -18.42 15.24
N ASP A 226 -6.17 -17.79 14.20
CA ASP A 226 -6.03 -16.35 14.11
C ASP A 226 -7.35 -15.72 13.64
N LYS A 227 -8.02 -15.04 14.57
CA LYS A 227 -9.29 -14.34 14.27
C LYS A 227 -9.10 -13.18 13.29
N ILE A 228 -7.88 -12.66 13.14
CA ILE A 228 -7.53 -11.59 12.20
C ILE A 228 -7.33 -12.15 10.78
N PHE A 229 -7.00 -13.43 10.67
CA PHE A 229 -6.83 -14.18 9.43
C PHE A 229 -7.61 -15.52 9.49
N PRO A 230 -8.96 -15.50 9.48
CA PRO A 230 -9.75 -16.71 9.53
C PRO A 230 -9.44 -17.64 8.35
N SER A 231 -9.70 -18.94 8.54
CA SER A 231 -9.54 -19.93 7.47
C SER A 231 -10.50 -19.64 6.32
N PHE A 232 -10.03 -19.85 5.08
CA PHE A 232 -10.89 -19.81 3.90
C PHE A 232 -12.12 -20.73 3.97
N ARG A 233 -12.09 -21.78 4.83
CA ARG A 233 -13.22 -22.71 5.01
C ARG A 233 -14.32 -22.20 5.94
N THR A 234 -13.97 -21.34 6.90
CA THR A 234 -14.94 -20.76 7.86
C THR A 234 -15.59 -19.49 7.32
N SER A 235 -15.05 -18.97 6.22
CA SER A 235 -15.52 -17.79 5.51
C SER A 235 -16.44 -18.25 4.37
N GLU A 236 -17.64 -18.71 4.69
CA GLU A 236 -18.60 -19.16 3.67
C GLU A 236 -18.94 -17.99 2.74
N LEU A 237 -18.60 -18.15 1.46
CA LEU A 237 -19.06 -17.28 0.38
C LEU A 237 -20.50 -17.67 0.05
N PRO A 238 -21.42 -16.72 -0.20
CA PRO A 238 -22.74 -17.07 -0.70
C PRO A 238 -22.61 -17.83 -2.02
N ASP A 239 -23.32 -18.96 -2.13
CA ASP A 239 -23.37 -19.77 -3.35
C ASP A 239 -23.81 -18.89 -4.53
N SER A 240 -22.99 -18.87 -5.59
CA SER A 240 -23.19 -18.09 -6.82
C SER A 240 -24.25 -18.70 -7.73
#